data_AF-A0AAV3HQ83-F1
#
_entry.id   AF-A0AAV3HQ83-F1
#
_cell.length_a   1.000
_cell.length_b   1.000
_cell.length_c   1.000
_cell.angle_alpha   90.00
_cell.angle_beta   90.00
_cell.angle_gamma   90.00
#
_symmetry.space_group_name_H-M   'P 1'
#
loop_
_entity.id
_entity.type
_entity.pdbx_description
1 polymer ?
#
loop_
_entity_poly.entity_id
_entity_poly.type
_entity_poly.pdbx_seq_one_letter_code
_entity_poly.pdbx_strand_id
1 'polypeptide(L)'
;MKNQTIEAFTARLGSPTRETKKALAWNITSGYGVVVQIDQPQSGEHALVWLPYNSDALEQLVMEKTLYPEDKGRHSNTYASPGLSKGEKAIRVKLQTNDDLANLISYLFDSFI
;
A
#
# COMPACT_ATOMS: atom_id res chain seq x y z
N MET A 1 -14.26 -1.53 -1.01
CA MET A 1 -12.86 -1.95 -1.16
C MET A 1 -11.94 -1.50 -0.01
N LYS A 2 -12.04 -0.26 0.48
CA LYS A 2 -11.14 0.25 1.54
C LYS A 2 -11.14 -0.61 2.81
N ASN A 3 -12.31 -0.89 3.38
CA ASN A 3 -12.41 -1.69 4.61
C ASN A 3 -11.93 -3.13 4.38
N GLN A 4 -12.30 -3.74 3.25
CA GLN A 4 -11.82 -5.09 2.88
C GLN A 4 -10.29 -5.15 2.76
N THR A 5 -9.65 -4.10 2.24
CA THR A 5 -8.18 -4.02 2.17
C THR A 5 -7.57 -3.96 3.57
N ILE A 6 -8.14 -3.14 4.45
CA ILE A 6 -7.70 -3.02 5.86
C ILE A 6 -7.87 -4.35 6.59
N GLU A 7 -9.03 -5.00 6.44
CA GLU A 7 -9.33 -6.31 7.02
C GLU A 7 -8.35 -7.38 6.52
N ALA A 8 -8.07 -7.42 5.22
CA ALA A 8 -7.13 -8.38 4.63
C ALA A 8 -5.70 -8.19 5.16
N PHE A 9 -5.22 -6.94 5.25
CA PHE A 9 -3.91 -6.66 5.85
C PHE A 9 -3.89 -6.99 7.34
N THR A 10 -4.94 -6.66 8.07
CA THR A 10 -5.05 -6.96 9.50
C THR A 10 -5.06 -8.46 9.76
N ALA A 11 -5.73 -9.25 8.91
CA ALA A 11 -5.77 -10.70 9.01
C ALA A 11 -4.38 -11.33 8.78
N ARG A 12 -3.54 -10.75 7.91
CA ARG A 12 -2.20 -11.28 7.57
C ARG A 12 -1.10 -10.75 8.50
N LEU A 13 -1.18 -9.49 8.93
CA LEU A 13 -0.11 -8.77 9.63
C LEU A 13 -0.46 -8.38 11.08
N GLY A 14 -1.69 -8.61 11.52
CA GLY A 14 -2.20 -8.11 12.79
C GLY A 14 -2.55 -6.61 12.73
N SER A 15 -2.71 -5.98 13.89
CA SER A 15 -3.05 -4.56 13.98
C SER A 15 -2.01 -3.66 13.28
N PRO A 16 -2.41 -2.50 12.72
CA PRO A 16 -1.48 -1.56 12.11
C PRO A 16 -0.34 -1.19 13.06
N THR A 17 0.89 -1.10 12.53
CA THR A 17 2.06 -0.60 13.28
C THR A 17 1.96 0.89 13.55
N ARG A 18 1.21 1.61 12.71
CA ARG A 18 0.90 3.03 12.91
C ARG A 18 -0.49 3.36 12.39
N GLU A 19 -1.23 4.09 13.22
CA GLU A 19 -2.54 4.62 12.88
C GLU A 19 -2.55 6.14 12.96
N THR A 20 -3.13 6.78 11.96
CA THR A 20 -3.34 8.23 11.93
C THR A 20 -4.74 8.51 11.43
N LYS A 21 -5.21 9.76 11.54
CA LYS A 21 -6.49 10.18 10.95
C LYS A 21 -6.57 10.02 9.42
N LYS A 22 -5.43 9.80 8.73
CA LYS A 22 -5.33 9.82 7.27
C LYS A 22 -4.79 8.54 6.64
N ALA A 23 -4.13 7.70 7.42
CA ALA A 23 -3.55 6.46 6.92
C ALA A 23 -3.38 5.44 8.04
N LEU A 24 -3.46 4.17 7.66
CA LEU A 24 -3.06 3.01 8.45
C LEU A 24 -1.83 2.40 7.79
N ALA A 25 -0.82 2.03 8.58
CA ALA A 25 0.43 1.46 8.07
C ALA A 25 0.75 0.14 8.77
N TRP A 26 1.34 -0.77 8.01
CA TRP A 26 1.90 -2.03 8.49
C TRP A 26 3.32 -2.19 8.01
N ASN A 27 4.14 -2.89 8.79
CA ASN A 27 5.47 -3.30 8.36
C ASN A 27 5.40 -4.78 7.95
N ILE A 28 5.75 -5.09 6.71
CA ILE A 28 5.89 -6.48 6.25
C ILE A 28 7.25 -7.02 6.67
N THR A 29 8.30 -6.21 6.49
CA THR A 29 9.67 -6.48 6.96
C THR A 29 10.29 -5.22 7.56
N SER A 30 11.53 -5.30 8.05
CA SER A 30 12.26 -4.13 8.53
C SER A 30 12.51 -3.07 7.45
N GLY A 31 12.53 -3.46 6.16
CA GLY A 31 12.77 -2.57 5.02
C GLY A 31 11.54 -2.31 4.14
N TYR A 32 10.39 -2.93 4.44
CA TYR A 32 9.22 -2.85 3.58
C TYR A 32 7.93 -2.63 4.39
N GLY A 33 7.34 -1.44 4.24
CA GLY A 33 6.08 -1.08 4.88
C GLY A 33 5.00 -0.71 3.87
N VAL A 34 3.76 -1.10 4.14
CA VAL A 34 2.58 -0.80 3.32
C VAL A 34 1.69 0.20 4.03
N VAL A 35 1.07 1.11 3.27
CA VAL A 35 0.21 2.16 3.84
C VAL A 35 -1.10 2.23 3.08
N VAL A 36 -2.21 2.05 3.79
CA VAL A 36 -3.56 2.29 3.28
C VAL A 36 -3.97 3.71 3.62
N GLN A 37 -4.30 4.51 2.60
CA GLN A 37 -4.84 5.84 2.81
C GLN A 37 -6.33 5.75 3.19
N ILE A 38 -6.73 6.44 4.26
CA ILE A 38 -8.10 6.38 4.79
C ILE A 38 -8.87 7.69 4.74
N ASP A 39 -8.19 8.84 4.62
CA ASP A 39 -8.85 10.14 4.46
C ASP A 39 -9.43 10.34 3.06
N GLN A 40 -8.85 9.72 2.04
CA GLN A 40 -9.34 9.67 0.67
C GLN A 40 -9.10 8.29 0.04
N PRO A 41 -10.03 7.79 -0.80
CA PRO A 41 -11.35 8.35 -1.09
C PRO A 41 -12.32 8.21 0.10
N GLN A 42 -13.29 9.12 0.20
CA GLN A 42 -14.34 9.05 1.22
C GLN A 42 -15.37 7.94 0.93
N SER A 43 -15.70 7.67 -0.34
CA SER A 43 -16.73 6.71 -0.74
C SER A 43 -16.44 5.27 -0.33
N GLY A 44 -15.16 4.92 -0.11
CA GLY A 44 -14.72 3.56 0.23
C GLY A 44 -14.82 2.54 -0.92
N GLU A 45 -15.33 2.98 -2.08
CA GLU A 45 -15.47 2.19 -3.32
C GLU A 45 -14.13 1.66 -3.80
N HIS A 46 -13.08 2.45 -3.68
CA HIS A 46 -11.71 2.03 -3.95
C HIS A 46 -10.80 2.25 -2.73
N ALA A 47 -9.67 1.55 -2.72
CA ALA A 47 -8.60 1.75 -1.75
C ALA A 47 -7.38 2.32 -2.45
N LEU A 48 -6.67 3.23 -1.78
CA LEU A 48 -5.34 3.68 -2.22
C LEU A 48 -4.30 3.08 -1.29
N VAL A 49 -3.40 2.28 -1.85
CA VAL A 49 -2.34 1.62 -1.10
C VAL A 49 -0.99 2.10 -1.62
N TRP A 50 -0.11 2.46 -0.71
CA TRP A 50 1.25 2.88 -0.99
C TRP A 50 2.21 1.74 -0.68
N LEU A 51 3.10 1.48 -1.63
CA LEU A 51 4.12 0.44 -1.60
C LEU A 51 5.49 1.08 -1.88
N PRO A 52 6.57 0.59 -1.24
CA PRO A 52 7.94 0.86 -1.67
C PRO A 52 8.10 0.54 -3.15
N TYR A 53 8.97 1.29 -3.83
CA TYR A 53 9.26 1.01 -5.23
C TYR A 53 9.89 -0.37 -5.40
N ASN A 54 9.34 -1.14 -6.34
CA ASN A 54 9.90 -2.37 -6.84
C ASN A 54 9.54 -2.48 -8.35
N SER A 55 10.51 -2.81 -9.21
CA SER A 55 10.26 -3.05 -10.64
C SER A 55 9.27 -4.18 -10.84
N ASP A 56 9.36 -5.25 -10.05
CA ASP A 56 8.50 -6.42 -10.13
C ASP A 56 7.04 -6.05 -9.79
N ALA A 57 6.84 -5.15 -8.80
CA ALA A 57 5.52 -4.60 -8.51
C ALA A 57 4.95 -3.85 -9.72
N LEU A 58 5.76 -3.12 -10.47
CA LEU A 58 5.28 -2.42 -11.66
C LEU A 58 4.92 -3.37 -12.81
N GLU A 59 5.51 -4.55 -12.88
CA GLU A 59 5.20 -5.52 -13.93
C GLU A 59 4.06 -6.46 -13.54
N GLN A 60 4.08 -6.99 -12.31
CA GLN A 60 3.18 -8.06 -11.85
C GLN A 60 1.83 -7.57 -11.32
N LEU A 61 1.77 -6.36 -10.76
CA LEU A 61 0.52 -5.82 -10.23
C LEU A 61 -0.37 -5.34 -11.37
N VAL A 62 -1.54 -5.95 -11.55
CA VAL A 62 -2.37 -5.72 -12.74
C VAL A 62 -3.30 -4.51 -12.63
N MET A 63 -3.52 -3.99 -11.43
CA MET A 63 -4.42 -2.86 -11.18
C MET A 63 -3.82 -1.50 -11.58
N GLU A 64 -4.65 -0.46 -11.53
CA GLU A 64 -4.20 0.91 -11.74
C GLU A 64 -3.10 1.29 -10.73
N LYS A 65 -1.94 1.70 -11.24
CA LYS A 65 -0.75 2.04 -10.45
C LYS A 65 -0.13 3.34 -10.92
N THR A 66 0.40 4.11 -9.97
CA THR A 66 1.10 5.37 -10.23
C THR A 66 2.48 5.32 -9.59
N LEU A 67 3.52 5.51 -10.40
CA LEU A 67 4.90 5.69 -9.91
C LEU A 67 5.09 7.12 -9.41
N TYR A 68 5.62 7.25 -8.21
CA TYR A 68 6.08 8.51 -7.61
C TYR A 68 7.61 8.51 -7.55
N PRO A 69 8.28 9.35 -8.37
CA PRO A 69 9.72 9.56 -8.30
C PRO A 69 10.17 10.16 -6.97
N GLU A 70 11.47 10.07 -6.69
CA GLU A 70 12.15 10.53 -5.46
C GLU A 70 11.85 12.00 -5.13
N ASP A 71 11.83 12.85 -6.16
CA ASP A 71 11.64 14.31 -6.03
C ASP A 71 10.17 14.74 -5.99
N LYS A 72 9.23 13.80 -6.19
CA LYS A 72 7.81 14.13 -6.25
C LYS A 72 7.17 14.01 -4.88
N GLY A 73 6.61 15.11 -4.39
CA GLY A 73 5.80 15.13 -3.17
C GLY A 73 4.65 14.11 -3.24
N ARG A 74 4.52 13.30 -2.19
CA ARG A 74 3.43 12.33 -2.01
C ARG A 74 2.76 12.48 -0.65
N HIS A 75 1.81 11.60 -0.36
CA HIS A 75 1.05 11.63 0.89
C HIS A 75 1.99 11.53 2.10
N SER A 76 2.01 12.55 2.96
CA SER A 76 3.04 12.72 3.99
C SER A 76 3.02 11.63 5.08
N ASN A 77 1.88 11.00 5.33
CA ASN A 77 1.78 9.89 6.29
C ASN A 77 2.41 8.58 5.80
N THR A 78 2.99 8.58 4.59
CA THR A 78 3.79 7.44 4.06
C THR A 78 5.25 7.50 4.51
N TYR A 79 5.80 8.69 4.78
CA TYR A 79 7.24 8.88 4.98
C TYR A 79 7.84 8.18 6.20
N ALA A 80 7.01 7.86 7.19
CA ALA A 80 7.46 7.15 8.38
C ALA A 80 7.37 5.62 8.23
N SER A 81 6.99 5.10 7.06
CA SER A 81 6.94 3.66 6.79
C SER A 81 8.23 3.20 6.12
N PRO A 82 8.77 2.01 6.47
CA PRO A 82 9.96 1.46 5.82
C PRO A 82 9.82 1.38 4.29
N GLY A 83 10.86 1.77 3.55
CA GLY A 83 10.87 1.80 2.09
C GLY A 83 9.97 2.87 1.45
N LEU A 84 9.35 3.73 2.26
CA LEU A 84 8.52 4.86 1.82
C LEU A 84 9.05 6.19 2.36
N SER A 85 10.30 6.25 2.80
CA SER A 85 10.93 7.44 3.38
C SER A 85 11.00 8.57 2.37
N LYS A 86 11.08 9.81 2.88
CA LYS A 86 11.21 10.99 2.02
C LYS A 86 12.47 10.86 1.14
N GLY A 87 12.33 11.09 -0.16
CA GLY A 87 13.39 10.91 -1.15
C GLY A 87 13.45 9.51 -1.77
N GLU A 88 12.67 8.53 -1.29
CA GLU A 88 12.58 7.22 -1.95
C GLU A 88 11.47 7.22 -3.01
N LYS A 89 11.59 6.40 -4.05
CA LYS A 89 10.49 6.14 -5.00
C LYS A 89 9.37 5.36 -4.32
N ALA A 90 8.14 5.56 -4.76
CA ALA A 90 6.99 4.83 -4.25
C ALA A 90 6.02 4.47 -5.38
N ILE A 91 5.24 3.42 -5.16
CA ILE A 91 4.15 3.02 -6.04
C ILE A 91 2.86 3.22 -5.26
N ARG A 92 1.89 3.92 -5.86
CA ARG A 92 0.52 3.95 -5.35
C ARG A 92 -0.35 3.08 -6.24
N VAL A 93 -0.95 2.05 -5.67
CA VAL A 93 -1.96 1.23 -6.35
C VAL A 93 -3.36 1.65 -5.93
N LYS A 94 -4.30 1.53 -6.85
CA LYS A 94 -5.71 1.78 -6.63
C LYS A 94 -6.46 0.47 -6.81
N LEU A 95 -7.06 -0.01 -5.72
CA LEU A 95 -7.84 -1.24 -5.69
C LEU A 95 -9.31 -0.89 -5.87
N GLN A 96 -9.95 -1.43 -6.91
CA GLN A 96 -11.37 -1.22 -7.18
C GLN A 96 -12.17 -2.52 -7.08
N THR A 97 -11.54 -3.65 -7.34
CA THR A 97 -12.18 -4.97 -7.40
C THR A 97 -11.58 -5.96 -6.41
N ASN A 98 -12.27 -7.07 -6.16
CA ASN A 98 -11.72 -8.16 -5.34
C ASN A 98 -10.52 -8.82 -6.02
N ASP A 99 -10.47 -8.83 -7.36
CA ASP A 99 -9.33 -9.36 -8.11
C ASP A 99 -8.09 -8.49 -7.93
N ASP A 100 -8.25 -7.16 -7.87
CA ASP A 100 -7.15 -6.25 -7.53
C ASP A 100 -6.61 -6.56 -6.13
N LEU A 101 -7.51 -6.73 -5.14
CA LEU A 101 -7.10 -7.06 -3.78
C LEU A 101 -6.40 -8.42 -3.73
N ALA A 102 -6.96 -9.44 -4.38
CA ALA A 102 -6.36 -10.77 -4.43
C ALA A 102 -4.98 -10.76 -5.09
N ASN A 103 -4.81 -10.04 -6.20
CA ASN A 103 -3.53 -9.87 -6.87
C ASN A 103 -2.50 -9.16 -5.98
N LEU A 104 -2.90 -8.10 -5.27
CA LEU A 104 -2.01 -7.42 -4.32
C LEU A 104 -1.61 -8.33 -3.15
N ILE A 105 -2.56 -9.06 -2.57
CA ILE A 105 -2.30 -9.97 -1.46
C ILE A 105 -1.35 -11.09 -1.90
N SER A 106 -1.58 -11.67 -3.07
CA SER A 106 -0.70 -12.70 -3.62
C SER A 106 0.71 -12.17 -3.85
N TYR A 107 0.84 -11.00 -4.48
CA TYR A 107 2.15 -10.37 -4.69
C TYR A 107 2.91 -10.09 -3.37
N LEU A 108 2.22 -9.60 -2.34
CA LEU A 108 2.87 -9.21 -1.08
C LEU A 108 3.25 -10.38 -0.18
N PHE A 109 2.49 -11.48 -0.22
CA PHE A 109 2.59 -12.52 0.80
C PHE A 109 2.80 -13.93 0.27
N ASP A 110 2.47 -14.18 -1.00
CA ASP A 110 2.52 -15.52 -1.56
C ASP A 110 3.73 -15.71 -2.50
N SER A 111 4.38 -14.62 -2.95
CA SER A 111 5.58 -14.63 -3.82
C SER A 111 6.90 -15.01 -3.13
N PHE A 112 6.87 -15.52 -1.89
CA PHE A 112 8.06 -15.96 -1.13
C PHE A 112 8.05 -17.45 -0.76
N ILE A 113 7.26 -18.28 -1.46
CA ILE A 113 7.32 -19.75 -1.37
C ILE A 113 8.10 -20.30 -2.57
#